data_AF-A0AAU8AD21-F1
#
_entry.id   AF-A0AAU8AD21-F1
#
_cell.length_a   1.000
_cell.length_b   1.000
_cell.length_c   1.000
_cell.angle_alpha   90.00
_cell.angle_beta   90.00
_cell.angle_gamma   90.00
#
_symmetry.space_group_name_H-M   'P 1'
#
loop_
_entity.id
_entity.type
_entity.pdbx_description
1 polymer ?
#
loop_
_entity_poly.entity_id
_entity_poly.type
_entity_poly.pdbx_seq_one_letter_code
_entity_poly.pdbx_strand_id
1 'polypeptide(L)' 'MDLKEKYVWFDIDYKKFALIAIYPQNKQNAVIILRNRDKENEPYPWCVEYKGGGHYFKTADEMFAYCDYRGWKLEL' A
#
# COMPACT_ATOMS: atom_id res chain seq x y z
N MET A 1 7.63 -11.11 15.08
CA MET A 1 6.91 -9.83 15.12
C MET A 1 6.20 -9.69 13.80
N ASP A 2 4.87 -9.61 13.82
CA ASP A 2 4.06 -9.52 12.61
C ASP A 2 4.30 -8.15 11.92
N LEU A 3 4.58 -8.14 10.62
CA LEU A 3 4.83 -6.90 9.87
C LEU A 3 3.62 -5.96 9.89
N LYS A 4 2.42 -6.52 9.95
CA LYS A 4 1.16 -5.78 10.08
C LYS A 4 1.10 -5.08 11.42
N GLU A 5 1.38 -5.77 12.52
CA GLU A 5 1.41 -5.16 13.87
C GLU A 5 2.45 -4.04 13.98
N LYS A 6 3.56 -4.15 13.23
CA LYS A 6 4.65 -3.18 13.28
C LYS A 6 4.39 -1.93 12.44
N TYR A 7 3.90 -2.10 11.22
CA TYR A 7 3.91 -1.04 10.21
C TYR A 7 2.53 -0.54 9.83
N VAL A 8 1.48 -1.33 10.06
CA VAL A 8 0.13 -0.98 9.63
C VAL A 8 -0.60 -0.24 10.74
N TRP A 9 -1.08 0.96 10.41
CA TRP A 9 -1.92 1.77 11.29
C TRP A 9 -3.26 1.09 11.58
N PHE A 10 -3.85 1.35 12.75
CA PHE A 10 -5.09 0.70 13.20
C PHE A 10 -6.32 0.99 12.31
N ASP A 11 -6.30 2.07 11.52
CA ASP A 11 -7.48 2.57 10.79
C ASP A 11 -7.64 2.05 9.35
N ILE A 12 -6.90 1.02 8.94
CA ILE A 12 -7.18 0.40 7.64
C ILE A 12 -8.55 -0.29 7.69
N ASP A 13 -9.48 0.19 6.87
CA ASP A 13 -10.76 -0.48 6.65
C ASP A 13 -10.55 -1.75 5.82
N TYR A 14 -10.34 -2.87 6.51
CA TYR A 14 -10.17 -4.18 5.87
C TYR A 14 -11.43 -4.73 5.19
N LYS A 15 -12.62 -4.15 5.44
CA LYS A 15 -13.83 -4.48 4.69
C LYS A 15 -13.79 -3.86 3.30
N LYS A 16 -13.21 -2.66 3.18
CA LYS A 16 -13.02 -1.98 1.89
C LYS A 16 -11.73 -2.41 1.19
N PHE A 17 -10.65 -2.61 1.93
CA PHE A 17 -9.32 -2.88 1.37
C PHE A 17 -8.79 -4.26 1.73
N ALA A 18 -8.14 -4.89 0.75
CA ALA A 18 -7.27 -6.04 0.95
C ALA A 18 -5.83 -5.55 1.11
N LEU A 19 -5.14 -6.00 2.16
CA LEU A 19 -3.70 -5.83 2.30
C LEU A 19 -2.99 -6.76 1.31
N ILE A 20 -2.23 -6.18 0.39
CA ILE A 20 -1.53 -6.93 -0.66
C ILE A 20 -0.09 -7.20 -0.24
N ALA A 21 0.62 -6.17 0.23
CA ALA A 21 2.02 -6.29 0.61
C ALA A 21 2.44 -5.22 1.61
N ILE A 22 3.49 -5.50 2.38
CA ILE A 22 4.19 -4.55 3.24
C ILE A 22 5.67 -4.66 2.88
N TYR A 23 6.27 -3.56 2.43
CA TYR A 23 7.69 -3.47 2.08
C TYR A 23 8.40 -2.52 3.04
N PRO A 24 9.11 -3.05 4.06
CA PRO A 24 9.89 -2.23 4.98
C PRO A 24 10.93 -1.40 4.23
N GLN A 25 10.92 -0.08 4.44
CA GLN A 25 11.96 0.82 3.91
C GLN A 25 13.05 1.07 4.93
N ASN A 26 12.72 0.99 6.23
CA ASN A 26 13.66 1.03 7.34
C ASN A 26 13.01 0.46 8.62
N LYS A 27 13.68 0.63 9.77
CA LYS A 27 13.19 0.11 11.06
C LYS A 27 11.81 0.64 11.47
N GLN A 28 11.41 1.81 11.00
CA GLN A 28 10.21 2.53 11.43
C GLN A 28 9.16 2.69 10.33
N ASN A 29 9.55 2.62 9.05
CA ASN A 29 8.69 2.95 7.94
C ASN A 29 8.60 1.78 6.94
N ALA A 30 7.42 1.57 6.38
CA ALA A 30 7.17 0.65 5.29
C ALA A 30 6.26 1.29 4.24
N VAL A 31 6.38 0.81 3.01
CA VAL A 31 5.39 1.02 1.96
C VAL A 31 4.35 -0.08 2.10
N ILE A 32 3.10 0.29 2.24
CA ILE A 32 1.99 -0.66 2.37
C ILE A 32 1.17 -0.58 1.10
N ILE A 33 0.96 -1.73 0.45
CA ILE A 33 0.13 -1.82 -0.74
C ILE A 33 -1.22 -2.39 -0.35
N LEU A 34 -2.26 -1.64 -0.68
CA LEU A 34 -3.66 -1.99 -0.49
C LEU A 34 -4.35 -2.07 -1.84
N ARG A 35 -5.41 -2.87 -1.90
CA ARG A 35 -6.31 -2.91 -3.04
C ARG A 35 -7.75 -2.87 -2.59
N ASN A 36 -8.55 -1.97 -3.14
CA ASN A 36 -10.00 -1.95 -2.91
C ASN A 36 -10.59 -3.30 -3.38
N ARG A 37 -11.46 -3.88 -2.56
CA ARG A 37 -12.13 -5.15 -2.84
C ARG A 37 -13.22 -4.99 -3.88
N ASP A 38 -13.86 -3.82 -3.95
CA ASP A 38 -14.84 -3.49 -5.00
C ASP A 38 -14.12 -2.93 -6.23
N LYS A 39 -13.58 -3.84 -7.04
CA LYS A 39 -12.80 -3.50 -8.23
C LYS A 39 -13.64 -2.99 -9.40
N GLU A 40 -14.95 -3.23 -9.38
CA GLU A 40 -15.83 -2.86 -10.48
C GLU A 40 -16.33 -1.42 -10.34
N ASN A 41 -16.51 -0.94 -9.11
CA ASN A 41 -17.04 0.41 -8.85
C ASN A 41 -15.98 1.42 -8.38
N GLU A 42 -14.76 0.97 -8.02
CA GLU A 42 -13.68 1.88 -7.62
C GLU A 42 -12.77 2.25 -8.81
N PRO A 43 -12.77 3.50 -9.28
CA PRO A 43 -11.92 3.94 -10.39
C PRO A 43 -10.42 3.90 -10.06
N TYR A 44 -10.03 3.96 -8.79
CA TYR A 44 -8.63 3.90 -8.34
C TYR A 44 -8.42 2.78 -7.30
N PRO A 45 -8.48 1.51 -7.73
CA PRO A 45 -8.55 0.39 -6.80
C PRO A 45 -7.21 0.08 -6.12
N TRP A 46 -6.09 0.65 -6.59
CA TRP A 46 -4.78 0.43 -5.98
C TRP A 46 -4.42 1.59 -5.07
N CYS A 47 -3.90 1.30 -3.88
CA CYS A 47 -3.47 2.32 -2.93
C CYS A 47 -2.10 1.98 -2.35
N VAL A 48 -1.25 3.01 -2.25
CA VAL A 48 0.04 2.95 -1.57
C VAL A 48 0.01 3.88 -0.38
N GLU A 49 0.27 3.31 0.79
CA GLU A 49 0.38 4.03 2.06
C GLU A 49 1.85 4.10 2.50
N TYR A 50 2.33 5.30 2.80
CA TYR A 50 3.67 5.52 3.35
C TYR A 50 3.66 6.71 4.32
N LYS A 51 4.12 6.51 5.56
CA LYS A 51 4.14 7.55 6.62
C LYS A 51 2.76 8.21 6.87
N GLY A 52 1.67 7.46 6.73
CA GLY A 52 0.30 7.95 6.90
C GLY A 52 -0.24 8.73 5.71
N GLY A 53 0.51 8.81 4.59
CA GLY A 53 0.05 9.37 3.34
C GLY A 53 -0.34 8.27 2.35
N GLY A 54 -1.59 8.28 1.91
CA GLY A 54 -2.15 7.37 0.92
C GLY A 54 -2.19 7.98 -0.49
N HIS A 55 -1.76 7.23 -1.50
CA HIS A 55 -1.88 7.58 -2.91
C HIS A 55 -2.62 6.49 -3.67
N TYR A 56 -3.58 6.90 -4.50
CA TYR A 56 -4.46 5.98 -5.22
C TYR A 56 -4.11 5.95 -6.72
N PHE A 57 -4.24 4.77 -7.33
CA PHE A 57 -3.87 4.50 -8.72
C PHE A 57 -4.94 3.65 -9.39
N LYS A 58 -5.09 3.86 -10.70
CA LYS A 58 -6.05 3.10 -11.51
C LYS A 58 -5.51 1.71 -11.80
N THR A 59 -4.21 1.62 -12.06
CA THR A 59 -3.54 0.35 -12.40
C THR A 59 -2.41 0.01 -11.43
N ALA A 60 -2.05 -1.28 -11.40
CA ALA A 60 -0.89 -1.73 -10.64
C ALA A 60 0.41 -1.15 -11.22
N ASP A 61 0.48 -0.98 -12.54
CA ASP A 61 1.67 -0.46 -13.22
C ASP A 61 1.93 1.01 -12.86
N GLU A 62 0.89 1.86 -12.82
CA GLU A 62 0.99 3.23 -12.33
C GLU A 62 1.49 3.29 -10.89
N MET A 63 0.98 2.39 -10.04
CA MET A 63 1.37 2.27 -8.65
C MET A 63 2.84 1.86 -8.52
N PHE A 64 3.29 0.85 -9.29
CA PHE A 64 4.69 0.42 -9.29
C PHE A 64 5.62 1.51 -9.85
N ALA A 65 5.23 2.19 -10.92
CA ALA A 65 5.98 3.32 -11.48
C ALA A 65 6.10 4.47 -10.47
N TYR A 66 5.06 4.74 -9.69
CA TYR A 66 5.12 5.69 -8.60
C TYR A 66 6.11 5.25 -7.51
N CYS A 67 6.06 4.00 -7.06
CA CYS A 67 7.01 3.51 -6.06
C CYS A 67 8.46 3.57 -6.55
N ASP A 68 8.70 3.26 -7.82
CA ASP A 68 10.02 3.36 -8.47
C ASP A 68 10.50 4.81 -8.53
N TYR A 69 9.65 5.75 -8.97
CA TYR A 69 9.93 7.19 -8.94
C TYR A 69 10.27 7.69 -7.52
N ARG A 70 9.63 7.13 -6.49
CA ARG A 70 9.92 7.44 -5.08
C ARG A 70 11.20 6.78 -4.55
N GLY A 71 11.84 5.91 -5.33
CA GLY A 71 13.03 5.16 -4.95
C GLY A 71 12.78 4.12 -3.85
N TRP A 72 11.54 3.63 -3.73
CA TRP A 72 11.18 2.64 -2.73
C TRP A 72 11.53 1.24 -3.18
N LYS A 73 12.16 0.47 -2.28
CA LYS A 73 12.52 -0.93 -2.56
C LYS A 73 11.32 -1.81 -2.27
N LEU A 74 10.77 -2.43 -3.31
CA LEU A 74 9.66 -3.38 -3.22
C LEU A 74 10.15 -4.83 -3.33
N GLU A 75 11.27 -5.11 -2.67
CA GLU A 75 11.90 -6.43 -2.61
C GLU A 75 11.46 -7.14 -1.32
N LEU A 76 11.27 -8.46 -1.39
CA LEU A 76 10.92 -9.30 -0.25
C LEU A 76 12.12 -9.61 0.64
#